data_AF-A0A413ZRW3-F1
#
_entry.id   AF-A0A413ZRW3-F1
#
_cell.length_a   1.000
_cell.length_b   1.000
_cell.length_c   1.000
_cell.angle_alpha   90.00
_cell.angle_beta   90.00
_cell.angle_gamma   90.00
#
_symmetry.space_group_name_H-M   'P 1'
#
loop_
_entity.id
_entity.type
_entity.pdbx_description
1 polymer ?
#
loop_
_entity_poly.entity_id
_entity_poly.type
_entity_poly.pdbx_seq_one_letter_code
_entity_poly.pdbx_strand_id
1 'polypeptide(L)'
;MEMKLYKLLSTMALGGLTFAFASCENADKSFPDYEGGTSVYFAYQYPIRTIVLGNDEIVDNSLDRQHKCAIYATMGGAYGGRDITIDIAVDNTLCDNLFFEDGTPVLPMPSTYYTLAGDKISYNGEHWGNVEVQLTDAFFADEKALGCNYVIPVVMKGQTGADRILTGTPLIEGDKPVRTNSDYWSVLPKDYVLYCVKYMNPWHASYLRRGIDKITENGTVTTSERHAQSVEKDEVCGITTRSLNTAVFPISTTSTNGTTVNCDLLLTFNDDNECTITSGTTGVSATGSGKFVEDGEKNSWGNKDRDAIYLEYDVDFGFKQIATKDTLVLQTRGTNKLEVFAPKYKAN
;
A
#
# COMPACT_ATOMS: atom_id res chain seq x y z
N MET A 1 -11.04 -25.61 -82.61
CA MET A 1 -11.83 -24.86 -81.59
C MET A 1 -11.13 -24.96 -80.24
N GLU A 2 -9.82 -24.64 -80.18
CA GLU A 2 -9.02 -24.83 -78.96
C GLU A 2 -8.25 -23.57 -78.53
N MET A 3 -8.11 -22.56 -79.40
CA MET A 3 -7.47 -21.28 -79.05
C MET A 3 -8.39 -20.28 -78.32
N LYS A 4 -9.70 -20.54 -78.22
CA LYS A 4 -10.65 -19.64 -77.53
C LYS A 4 -10.79 -19.92 -76.03
N LEU A 5 -10.38 -21.09 -75.55
CA LEU A 5 -10.50 -21.47 -74.14
C LEU A 5 -9.36 -20.88 -73.28
N TYR A 6 -8.15 -20.79 -73.84
CA TYR A 6 -6.97 -20.28 -73.11
C TYR A 6 -6.99 -18.76 -72.86
N LYS A 7 -7.63 -17.97 -73.74
CA LYS A 7 -7.78 -16.52 -73.51
C LYS A 7 -8.85 -16.18 -72.46
N LEU A 8 -9.81 -17.07 -72.22
CA LEU A 8 -10.82 -16.91 -71.16
C LEU A 8 -10.27 -17.34 -69.79
N LEU A 9 -9.41 -18.36 -69.74
CA LEU A 9 -8.77 -18.82 -68.50
C LEU A 9 -7.70 -17.85 -67.98
N SER A 10 -7.00 -17.15 -68.88
CA SER A 10 -6.01 -16.11 -68.51
C SER A 10 -6.64 -14.82 -67.97
N THR A 11 -7.92 -14.54 -68.28
CA THR A 11 -8.62 -13.34 -67.77
C THR A 11 -9.36 -13.61 -66.46
N MET A 12 -9.67 -14.87 -66.13
CA MET A 12 -10.20 -15.25 -64.81
C MET A 12 -9.12 -15.42 -63.73
N ALA A 13 -7.85 -15.63 -64.10
CA ALA A 13 -6.74 -15.75 -63.14
C ALA A 13 -6.20 -14.40 -62.62
N LEU A 14 -6.59 -13.26 -63.22
CA LEU A 14 -6.12 -11.93 -62.80
C LEU A 14 -7.12 -11.14 -61.93
N GLY A 15 -8.34 -11.64 -61.76
CA GLY A 15 -9.38 -10.99 -60.94
C GLY A 15 -9.58 -11.60 -59.54
N GLY A 16 -8.85 -12.66 -59.21
CA GLY A 16 -9.04 -13.45 -57.98
C GLY A 16 -8.00 -13.21 -56.88
N LEU A 17 -7.11 -12.22 -57.02
CA LEU A 17 -6.00 -11.99 -56.09
C LEU A 17 -5.93 -10.55 -55.56
N THR A 18 -7.08 -9.91 -55.33
CA THR A 18 -7.16 -8.61 -54.64
C THR A 18 -8.02 -8.62 -53.37
N PHE A 19 -8.58 -9.76 -52.96
CA PHE A 19 -9.41 -9.88 -51.75
C PHE A 19 -8.70 -10.51 -50.54
N ALA A 20 -7.40 -10.81 -50.62
CA ALA A 20 -6.69 -11.54 -49.56
C ALA A 20 -6.04 -10.66 -48.46
N PHE A 21 -6.39 -9.36 -48.38
CA PHE A 21 -5.90 -8.48 -47.30
C PHE A 21 -7.01 -7.66 -46.60
N ALA A 22 -8.27 -8.10 -46.68
CA ALA A 22 -9.24 -7.69 -45.67
C ALA A 22 -8.99 -8.54 -44.42
N SER A 23 -7.92 -8.22 -43.68
CA SER A 23 -7.87 -8.56 -42.27
C SER A 23 -9.16 -8.01 -41.66
N CYS A 24 -10.04 -8.87 -41.15
CA CYS A 24 -11.10 -8.43 -40.28
C CYS A 24 -10.45 -7.76 -39.08
N GLU A 25 -10.28 -6.43 -39.14
CA GLU A 25 -10.23 -5.67 -37.90
C GLU A 25 -11.52 -5.99 -37.16
N ASN A 26 -11.42 -6.44 -35.92
CA ASN A 26 -12.61 -6.52 -35.08
C ASN A 26 -13.23 -5.12 -35.08
N ALA A 27 -14.46 -4.99 -35.56
CA ALA A 27 -15.18 -3.73 -35.48
C ALA A 27 -15.13 -3.22 -34.04
N ASP A 28 -14.86 -1.92 -33.86
CA ASP A 28 -14.89 -1.28 -32.54
C ASP A 28 -16.22 -1.64 -31.85
N LYS A 29 -16.12 -2.45 -30.79
CA LYS A 29 -17.27 -2.86 -30.01
C LYS A 29 -17.70 -1.69 -29.14
N SER A 30 -18.51 -0.81 -29.71
CA SER A 30 -19.25 0.19 -28.95
C SER A 30 -20.53 -0.45 -28.40
N PHE A 31 -20.70 -0.36 -27.08
CA PHE A 31 -21.93 -0.75 -26.41
C PHE A 31 -22.66 0.52 -25.95
N PRO A 32 -23.99 0.59 -26.08
CA PRO A 32 -24.74 1.72 -25.57
C PRO A 32 -24.70 1.74 -24.04
N ASP A 33 -24.71 2.94 -23.47
CA ASP A 33 -24.77 3.15 -22.02
C ASP A 33 -26.05 2.54 -21.42
N TYR A 34 -26.00 2.26 -20.12
CA TYR A 34 -27.12 1.68 -19.40
C TYR A 34 -28.30 2.66 -19.38
N GLU A 35 -29.50 2.18 -19.74
CA GLU A 35 -30.71 3.01 -19.84
C GLU A 35 -31.10 3.69 -18.53
N GLY A 36 -30.69 3.13 -17.38
CA GLY A 36 -30.91 3.77 -16.09
C GLY A 36 -30.09 5.05 -15.89
N GLY A 37 -29.07 5.30 -16.71
CA GLY A 37 -28.15 6.44 -16.59
C GLY A 37 -26.89 6.12 -15.79
N THR A 38 -25.98 7.08 -15.79
CA THR A 38 -24.66 7.01 -15.15
C THR A 38 -24.74 7.42 -13.68
N SER A 39 -24.13 6.61 -12.81
CA SER A 39 -24.00 6.89 -11.39
C SER A 39 -22.54 7.06 -11.00
N VAL A 40 -22.27 7.90 -9.99
CA VAL A 40 -20.92 8.13 -9.44
C VAL A 40 -20.87 7.74 -7.97
N TYR A 41 -19.72 7.23 -7.52
CA TYR A 41 -19.52 6.73 -6.16
C TYR A 41 -18.05 6.50 -5.80
N PHE A 42 -17.75 6.39 -4.51
CA PHE A 42 -16.51 5.81 -4.00
C PHE A 42 -16.63 4.29 -3.95
N ALA A 43 -15.70 3.57 -4.60
CA ALA A 43 -15.78 2.11 -4.70
C ALA A 43 -15.70 1.40 -3.35
N TYR A 44 -14.88 1.96 -2.44
CA TYR A 44 -14.66 1.49 -1.07
C TYR A 44 -14.93 2.61 -0.08
N GLN A 45 -15.73 2.33 0.96
CA GLN A 45 -16.04 3.30 2.01
C GLN A 45 -14.97 3.37 3.10
N TYR A 46 -14.19 2.30 3.30
CA TYR A 46 -13.21 2.17 4.39
C TYR A 46 -11.83 1.63 3.94
N PRO A 47 -11.20 2.20 2.89
CA PRO A 47 -9.89 1.76 2.44
C PRO A 47 -8.78 2.15 3.44
N ILE A 48 -7.72 1.35 3.49
CA ILE A 48 -6.48 1.67 4.19
C ILE A 48 -5.39 1.92 3.14
N ARG A 49 -4.78 3.10 3.18
CA ARG A 49 -3.60 3.45 2.39
C ARG A 49 -2.37 3.44 3.27
N THR A 50 -1.39 2.65 2.87
CA THR A 50 -0.04 2.69 3.44
C THR A 50 0.87 3.51 2.53
N ILE A 51 1.44 4.60 3.05
CA ILE A 51 2.47 5.39 2.37
C ILE A 51 3.79 4.66 2.51
N VAL A 52 4.36 4.23 1.39
CA VAL A 52 5.60 3.45 1.34
C VAL A 52 6.75 4.38 0.95
N LEU A 53 7.57 4.78 1.91
CA LEU A 53 8.62 5.80 1.69
C LEU A 53 9.90 5.25 1.04
N GLY A 54 10.12 3.93 1.09
CA GLY A 54 11.26 3.26 0.43
C GLY A 54 10.99 2.92 -1.03
N ASN A 55 11.94 2.28 -1.69
CA ASN A 55 11.69 1.69 -3.00
C ASN A 55 10.74 0.48 -2.88
N ASP A 56 9.78 0.39 -3.80
CA ASP A 56 8.88 -0.74 -3.95
C ASP A 56 9.01 -1.30 -5.38
N GLU A 57 9.52 -2.52 -5.49
CA GLU A 57 9.75 -3.16 -6.79
C GLU A 57 8.47 -3.68 -7.46
N ILE A 58 7.35 -3.75 -6.73
CA ILE A 58 6.12 -4.40 -7.20
C ILE A 58 5.12 -3.35 -7.69
N VAL A 59 5.07 -2.19 -7.04
CA VAL A 59 4.12 -1.11 -7.34
C VAL A 59 4.83 0.23 -7.53
N ASP A 60 4.36 1.05 -8.47
CA ASP A 60 4.84 2.43 -8.58
C ASP A 60 4.37 3.23 -7.37
N ASN A 61 5.30 3.56 -6.48
CA ASN A 61 5.09 4.35 -5.28
C ASN A 61 5.76 5.73 -5.36
N SER A 62 5.94 6.27 -6.57
CA SER A 62 6.55 7.60 -6.78
C SER A 62 5.81 8.72 -6.04
N LEU A 63 4.49 8.64 -5.90
CA LEU A 63 3.69 9.59 -5.11
C LEU A 63 3.95 9.43 -3.61
N ASP A 64 4.07 8.20 -3.10
CA ASP A 64 4.34 7.94 -1.70
C ASP A 64 5.67 8.56 -1.24
N ARG A 65 6.72 8.45 -2.07
CA ARG A 65 8.02 9.08 -1.83
C ARG A 65 7.99 10.61 -1.91
N GLN A 66 6.91 11.18 -2.48
CA GLN A 66 6.61 12.62 -2.46
C GLN A 66 5.65 13.00 -1.32
N HIS A 67 5.37 12.07 -0.41
CA HIS A 67 4.40 12.22 0.68
C HIS A 67 2.98 12.49 0.17
N LYS A 68 2.62 11.87 -0.96
CA LYS A 68 1.32 12.03 -1.61
C LYS A 68 0.56 10.72 -1.72
N CYS A 69 -0.77 10.83 -1.76
CA CYS A 69 -1.65 9.77 -2.20
C CYS A 69 -2.86 10.37 -2.94
N ALA A 70 -3.79 9.53 -3.39
CA ALA A 70 -4.95 9.99 -4.14
C ALA A 70 -6.22 9.25 -3.72
N ILE A 71 -7.32 10.00 -3.57
CA ILE A 71 -8.65 9.47 -3.26
C ILE A 71 -9.43 9.38 -4.57
N TYR A 72 -9.80 8.17 -4.97
CA TYR A 72 -10.42 7.89 -6.26
C TYR A 72 -11.94 7.74 -6.15
N ALA A 73 -12.66 8.34 -7.08
CA ALA A 73 -14.07 8.09 -7.34
C ALA A 73 -14.24 7.42 -8.71
N THR A 74 -15.28 6.61 -8.88
CA THR A 74 -15.58 5.92 -10.15
C THR A 74 -17.04 6.08 -10.55
N MET A 75 -17.39 5.56 -11.72
CA MET A 75 -18.74 5.59 -12.28
C MET A 75 -19.22 4.20 -12.68
N GLY A 76 -20.53 4.05 -12.77
CA GLY A 76 -21.19 2.88 -13.36
C GLY A 76 -22.33 3.32 -14.26
N GLY A 77 -22.69 2.47 -15.22
CA GLY A 77 -23.79 2.73 -16.15
C GLY A 77 -23.39 3.39 -17.47
N ALA A 78 -22.11 3.64 -17.71
CA ALA A 78 -21.61 3.96 -19.05
C ALA A 78 -20.50 2.98 -19.45
N TYR A 79 -20.44 2.63 -20.74
CA TYR A 79 -19.39 1.75 -21.28
C TYR A 79 -18.13 2.54 -21.64
N GLY A 80 -18.30 3.74 -22.18
CA GLY A 80 -17.22 4.72 -22.32
C GLY A 80 -16.97 5.48 -21.02
N GLY A 81 -15.80 6.08 -20.89
CA GLY A 81 -15.58 7.09 -19.85
C GLY A 81 -16.40 8.36 -20.15
N ARG A 82 -16.56 9.24 -19.16
CA ARG A 82 -17.42 10.42 -19.27
C ARG A 82 -16.77 11.63 -18.60
N ASP A 83 -16.97 12.80 -19.19
CA ASP A 83 -16.52 14.04 -18.56
C ASP A 83 -17.44 14.40 -17.39
N ILE A 84 -17.03 13.94 -16.21
CA ILE A 84 -17.73 14.08 -14.95
C ILE A 84 -16.88 14.92 -14.02
N THR A 85 -17.53 15.83 -13.29
CA THR A 85 -16.94 16.52 -12.14
C THR A 85 -17.80 16.28 -10.91
N ILE A 86 -17.17 15.84 -9.82
CA ILE A 86 -17.83 15.60 -8.53
C ILE A 86 -17.34 16.65 -7.55
N ASP A 87 -18.27 17.39 -6.96
CA ASP A 87 -17.96 18.29 -5.84
C ASP A 87 -17.83 17.47 -4.57
N ILE A 88 -16.78 17.69 -3.78
CA ILE A 88 -16.49 16.96 -2.56
C ILE A 88 -16.27 17.90 -1.38
N ALA A 89 -16.44 17.39 -0.16
CA ALA A 89 -16.08 18.10 1.06
C ALA A 89 -15.54 17.13 2.10
N VAL A 90 -14.68 17.63 2.99
CA VAL A 90 -14.30 16.92 4.22
C VAL A 90 -15.46 17.01 5.21
N ASP A 91 -15.88 15.88 5.77
CA ASP A 91 -16.95 15.81 6.77
C ASP A 91 -16.53 14.94 7.96
N ASN A 92 -15.95 15.58 8.97
CA ASN A 92 -15.46 14.90 10.16
C ASN A 92 -16.57 14.19 10.97
N THR A 93 -17.84 14.58 10.80
CA THR A 93 -18.97 13.94 11.49
C THR A 93 -19.19 12.49 11.06
N LEU A 94 -18.60 12.07 9.92
CA LEU A 94 -18.58 10.66 9.49
C LEU A 94 -17.85 9.75 10.49
N CYS A 95 -16.96 10.29 11.32
CA CYS A 95 -16.23 9.55 12.34
C CYS A 95 -16.98 9.47 13.69
N ASP A 96 -18.10 10.19 13.84
CA ASP A 96 -18.84 10.24 15.10
C ASP A 96 -19.39 8.85 15.45
N ASN A 97 -19.17 8.45 16.71
CA ASN A 97 -19.58 7.16 17.25
C ASN A 97 -19.07 5.92 16.48
N LEU A 98 -17.97 6.08 15.74
CA LEU A 98 -17.40 5.05 14.90
C LEU A 98 -16.14 4.46 15.54
N PHE A 99 -16.06 3.13 15.62
CA PHE A 99 -14.99 2.43 16.33
C PHE A 99 -14.40 1.30 15.49
N PHE A 100 -13.10 1.07 15.62
CA PHE A 100 -12.45 -0.14 15.11
C PHE A 100 -12.89 -1.38 15.89
N GLU A 101 -12.54 -2.57 15.39
CA GLU A 101 -12.93 -3.85 16.01
C GLU A 101 -12.41 -4.02 17.44
N ASP A 102 -11.26 -3.44 17.75
CA ASP A 102 -10.65 -3.42 19.08
C ASP A 102 -11.31 -2.41 20.05
N GLY A 103 -12.29 -1.65 19.57
CA GLY A 103 -13.03 -0.66 20.34
C GLY A 103 -12.37 0.72 20.41
N THR A 104 -11.23 0.93 19.76
CA THR A 104 -10.64 2.27 19.61
C THR A 104 -11.47 3.13 18.66
N PRO A 105 -11.57 4.46 18.89
CA PRO A 105 -12.34 5.34 18.02
C PRO A 105 -11.64 5.56 16.68
N VAL A 106 -12.42 5.67 15.61
CA VAL A 106 -11.93 6.15 14.30
C VAL A 106 -11.74 7.66 14.40
N LEU A 107 -10.52 8.15 14.13
CA LEU A 107 -10.19 9.57 14.32
C LEU A 107 -10.19 10.32 12.99
N PRO A 108 -10.90 11.45 12.87
CA PRO A 108 -10.69 12.33 11.72
C PRO A 108 -9.26 12.86 11.76
N MET A 109 -8.57 12.78 10.63
CA MET A 109 -7.21 13.29 10.50
C MET A 109 -7.20 14.80 10.73
N PRO A 110 -6.29 15.34 11.57
CA PRO A 110 -6.16 16.78 11.77
C PRO A 110 -5.97 17.53 10.45
N SER A 111 -6.61 18.69 10.30
CA SER A 111 -6.52 19.48 9.06
C SER A 111 -5.11 20.02 8.78
N THR A 112 -4.23 20.04 9.79
CA THR A 112 -2.82 20.42 9.64
C THR A 112 -1.96 19.26 9.11
N TYR A 113 -2.49 18.03 9.02
CA TYR A 113 -1.72 16.85 8.62
C TYR A 113 -1.71 16.65 7.11
N TYR A 114 -2.68 17.21 6.39
CA TYR A 114 -2.83 17.02 4.95
C TYR A 114 -3.41 18.25 4.26
N THR A 115 -3.31 18.29 2.93
CA THR A 115 -3.99 19.24 2.06
C THR A 115 -4.55 18.50 0.85
N LEU A 116 -5.82 18.74 0.53
CA LEU A 116 -6.42 18.26 -0.73
C LEU A 116 -6.05 19.22 -1.87
N ALA A 117 -5.75 18.67 -3.04
CA ALA A 117 -5.44 19.47 -4.23
C ALA A 117 -6.63 20.35 -4.71
N GLY A 118 -7.84 20.02 -4.27
CA GLY A 118 -9.05 20.80 -4.53
C GLY A 118 -10.28 20.22 -3.86
N ASP A 119 -11.43 20.83 -4.14
CA ASP A 119 -12.76 20.44 -3.67
C ASP A 119 -13.55 19.67 -4.74
N LYS A 120 -12.86 19.19 -5.79
CA LYS A 120 -13.46 18.51 -6.94
C LYS A 120 -12.65 17.30 -7.37
N ILE A 121 -13.36 16.30 -7.89
CA ILE A 121 -12.79 15.16 -8.60
C ILE A 121 -13.26 15.22 -10.06
N SER A 122 -12.33 15.41 -10.99
CA SER A 122 -12.59 15.44 -12.44
C SER A 122 -12.18 14.13 -13.10
N TYR A 123 -13.05 13.58 -13.95
CA TYR A 123 -12.83 12.32 -14.64
C TYR A 123 -12.18 12.56 -16.02
N ASN A 124 -12.31 13.76 -16.57
CA ASN A 124 -11.68 14.18 -17.83
C ASN A 124 -11.93 13.21 -19.01
N GLY A 125 -13.12 12.58 -19.05
CA GLY A 125 -13.47 11.60 -20.07
C GLY A 125 -13.13 10.15 -19.74
N GLU A 126 -12.52 9.86 -18.59
CA GLU A 126 -12.20 8.52 -18.11
C GLU A 126 -13.32 7.90 -17.25
N HIS A 127 -13.16 6.65 -16.82
CA HIS A 127 -14.10 5.94 -15.93
C HIS A 127 -13.91 6.25 -14.43
N TRP A 128 -12.88 7.01 -14.10
CA TRP A 128 -12.58 7.44 -12.73
C TRP A 128 -11.84 8.76 -12.73
N GLY A 129 -11.92 9.44 -11.59
CA GLY A 129 -11.12 10.62 -11.28
C GLY A 129 -10.52 10.47 -9.89
N ASN A 130 -9.59 11.36 -9.55
CA ASN A 130 -9.07 11.44 -8.19
C ASN A 130 -8.87 12.88 -7.73
N VAL A 131 -8.77 13.03 -6.41
CA VAL A 131 -8.20 14.22 -5.77
C VAL A 131 -6.89 13.79 -5.08
N GLU A 132 -5.81 14.51 -5.38
CA GLU A 132 -4.51 14.29 -4.72
C GLU A 132 -4.54 14.82 -3.29
N VAL A 133 -3.86 14.11 -2.40
CA VAL A 133 -3.65 14.44 -1.00
C VAL A 133 -2.14 14.66 -0.82
N GLN A 134 -1.74 15.84 -0.34
CA GLN A 134 -0.39 16.08 0.15
C GLN A 134 -0.36 15.90 1.67
N LEU A 135 0.50 15.01 2.18
CA LEU A 135 0.75 14.84 3.61
C LEU A 135 1.87 15.77 4.06
N THR A 136 1.79 16.22 5.31
CA THR A 136 2.75 17.15 5.93
C THR A 136 3.64 16.43 6.93
N ASP A 137 4.75 17.06 7.33
CA ASP A 137 5.64 16.53 8.36
C ASP A 137 4.92 16.27 9.70
N ALA A 138 3.87 17.04 10.01
CA ALA A 138 3.08 16.85 11.23
C ALA A 138 2.36 15.48 11.25
N PHE A 139 1.97 14.95 10.09
CA PHE A 139 1.43 13.58 9.98
C PHE A 139 2.49 12.55 10.35
N PHE A 140 3.68 12.66 9.78
CA PHE A 140 4.76 11.69 9.98
C PHE A 140 5.43 11.78 11.36
N ALA A 141 5.26 12.90 12.06
CA ALA A 141 5.75 13.09 13.42
C ALA A 141 4.83 12.44 14.49
N ASP A 142 3.60 12.06 14.14
CA ASP A 142 2.63 11.48 15.06
C ASP A 142 2.71 9.95 15.06
N GLU A 143 2.97 9.35 16.22
CA GLU A 143 3.08 7.90 16.38
C GLU A 143 1.80 7.14 15.97
N LYS A 144 0.62 7.78 16.04
CA LYS A 144 -0.63 7.16 15.58
C LYS A 144 -0.69 6.97 14.06
N ALA A 145 0.11 7.70 13.29
CA ALA A 145 0.21 7.54 11.84
C ALA A 145 0.94 6.25 11.42
N LEU A 146 1.55 5.52 12.36
CA LEU A 146 2.13 4.19 12.11
C LEU A 146 1.06 3.09 11.95
N GLY A 147 -0.14 3.32 12.48
CA GLY A 147 -1.26 2.38 12.48
C GLY A 147 -2.52 2.97 11.85
N CYS A 148 -3.57 2.15 11.69
CA CYS A 148 -4.85 2.67 11.23
C CYS A 148 -5.58 3.37 12.37
N ASN A 149 -5.41 4.70 12.45
CA ASN A 149 -6.04 5.56 13.44
C ASN A 149 -6.73 6.75 12.77
N TYR A 150 -5.99 7.46 11.92
CA TYR A 150 -6.46 8.66 11.24
C TYR A 150 -7.08 8.35 9.89
N VAL A 151 -8.26 8.91 9.63
CA VAL A 151 -8.94 8.85 8.33
C VAL A 151 -9.12 10.25 7.74
N ILE A 152 -9.08 10.37 6.42
CA ILE A 152 -9.56 11.57 5.71
C ILE A 152 -11.02 11.30 5.31
N PRO A 153 -12.02 11.89 5.99
CA PRO A 153 -13.43 11.60 5.74
C PRO A 153 -13.98 12.54 4.66
N VAL A 154 -14.21 12.01 3.45
CA VAL A 154 -14.68 12.78 2.29
C VAL A 154 -16.10 12.35 1.90
N VAL A 155 -16.95 13.31 1.55
CA VAL A 155 -18.30 13.08 1.04
C VAL A 155 -18.54 13.83 -0.27
N MET A 156 -19.24 13.20 -1.20
CA MET A 156 -19.72 13.82 -2.44
C MET A 156 -20.88 14.76 -2.13
N LYS A 157 -20.81 16.00 -2.64
CA LYS A 157 -21.80 17.05 -2.42
C LYS A 157 -22.65 17.32 -3.66
N GLY A 158 -22.08 17.11 -4.83
CA GLY A 158 -22.69 17.42 -6.11
C GLY A 158 -21.99 16.69 -7.24
N GLN A 159 -22.65 16.62 -8.39
CA GLN A 159 -22.08 16.05 -9.60
C GLN A 159 -22.54 16.88 -10.80
N THR A 160 -21.66 17.01 -11.78
CA THR A 160 -21.95 17.51 -13.12
C THR A 160 -21.48 16.47 -14.12
N GLY A 161 -22.32 16.14 -15.11
CA GLY A 161 -21.98 15.19 -16.17
C GLY A 161 -22.39 13.75 -15.88
N ALA A 162 -22.89 13.41 -14.70
CA ALA A 162 -23.57 12.14 -14.40
C ALA A 162 -25.07 12.35 -14.17
N ASP A 163 -25.81 11.27 -13.94
CA ASP A 163 -27.24 11.34 -13.66
C ASP A 163 -27.52 11.35 -12.15
N ARG A 164 -26.66 10.72 -11.34
CA ARG A 164 -26.81 10.67 -9.88
C ARG A 164 -25.54 10.26 -9.12
N ILE A 165 -25.53 10.58 -7.83
CA ILE A 165 -24.61 10.03 -6.84
C ILE A 165 -25.29 8.85 -6.14
N LEU A 166 -24.57 7.77 -5.85
CA LEU A 166 -25.11 6.64 -5.06
C LEU A 166 -25.17 6.98 -3.56
N THR A 167 -26.21 7.73 -3.18
CA THR A 167 -26.46 8.20 -1.80
C THR A 167 -27.18 7.18 -0.90
N GLY A 168 -27.43 5.97 -1.40
CA GLY A 168 -28.09 4.90 -0.66
C GLY A 168 -29.61 5.06 -0.55
N THR A 169 -30.27 4.04 0.01
CA THR A 169 -31.70 4.04 0.29
C THR A 169 -31.89 3.71 1.77
N PRO A 170 -32.56 4.56 2.57
CA PRO A 170 -32.79 4.26 3.98
C PRO A 170 -33.69 3.03 4.14
N LEU A 171 -33.61 2.37 5.29
CA LEU A 171 -34.48 1.24 5.63
C LEU A 171 -35.93 1.70 5.86
N ILE A 172 -36.09 2.90 6.43
CA ILE A 172 -37.37 3.56 6.65
C ILE A 172 -37.49 4.72 5.65
N GLU A 173 -38.59 4.74 4.89
CA GLU A 173 -38.82 5.77 3.89
C GLU A 173 -38.92 7.17 4.53
N GLY A 174 -38.19 8.15 3.96
CA GLY A 174 -38.15 9.53 4.44
C GLY A 174 -37.11 9.83 5.50
N ASP A 175 -36.50 8.80 6.11
CA ASP A 175 -35.45 8.96 7.10
C ASP A 175 -34.12 9.43 6.47
N LYS A 176 -33.28 10.05 7.31
CA LYS A 176 -31.92 10.48 6.97
C LYS A 176 -30.91 9.86 7.96
N PRO A 177 -30.69 8.54 7.90
CA PRO A 177 -29.78 7.87 8.80
C PRO A 177 -28.33 8.34 8.61
N VAL A 178 -27.52 8.16 9.65
CA VAL A 178 -26.06 8.41 9.57
C VAL A 178 -25.47 7.44 8.54
N ARG A 179 -24.63 7.96 7.63
CA ARG A 179 -24.05 7.16 6.52
C ARG A 179 -23.30 5.91 6.99
N THR A 180 -22.61 6.02 8.12
CA THR A 180 -21.78 4.95 8.69
C THR A 180 -22.57 3.98 9.57
N ASN A 181 -23.84 4.26 9.86
CA ASN A 181 -24.72 3.36 10.60
C ASN A 181 -25.45 2.41 9.63
N SER A 182 -24.78 1.32 9.24
CA SER A 182 -25.25 0.38 8.22
C SER A 182 -26.63 -0.23 8.48
N ASP A 183 -27.02 -0.36 9.75
CA ASP A 183 -28.25 -1.06 10.15
C ASP A 183 -29.53 -0.33 9.71
N TYR A 184 -29.41 0.96 9.33
CA TYR A 184 -30.53 1.80 8.92
C TYR A 184 -30.61 2.01 7.41
N TRP A 185 -29.87 1.25 6.61
CA TRP A 185 -29.86 1.35 5.15
C TRP A 185 -30.32 0.06 4.50
N SER A 186 -31.31 0.14 3.60
CA SER A 186 -31.69 -0.97 2.73
C SER A 186 -30.73 -1.12 1.54
N VAL A 187 -30.18 0.01 1.06
CA VAL A 187 -29.06 0.07 0.12
C VAL A 187 -28.01 1.00 0.71
N LEU A 188 -26.79 0.49 0.89
CA LEU A 188 -25.71 1.25 1.53
C LEU A 188 -25.32 2.48 0.68
N PRO A 189 -25.09 3.65 1.32
CA PRO A 189 -24.54 4.81 0.65
C PRO A 189 -23.10 4.56 0.22
N LYS A 190 -22.75 5.02 -0.99
CA LYS A 190 -21.39 5.01 -1.54
C LYS A 190 -20.90 6.40 -1.92
N ASP A 191 -21.55 7.43 -1.38
CA ASP A 191 -21.24 8.84 -1.59
C ASP A 191 -20.17 9.36 -0.63
N TYR A 192 -19.60 8.51 0.22
CA TYR A 192 -18.55 8.86 1.18
C TYR A 192 -17.41 7.84 1.22
N VAL A 193 -16.28 8.28 1.77
CA VAL A 193 -15.10 7.46 2.06
C VAL A 193 -14.41 7.96 3.33
N LEU A 194 -14.01 7.04 4.21
CA LEU A 194 -13.12 7.28 5.33
C LEU A 194 -11.77 6.68 4.95
N TYR A 195 -10.90 7.50 4.36
CA TYR A 195 -9.65 7.03 3.80
C TYR A 195 -8.58 6.95 4.90
N CYS A 196 -8.39 5.76 5.48
CA CYS A 196 -7.39 5.55 6.54
C CYS A 196 -5.99 5.67 5.95
N VAL A 197 -5.11 6.48 6.55
CA VAL A 197 -3.72 6.64 6.07
C VAL A 197 -2.76 6.26 7.19
N LYS A 198 -1.85 5.35 6.87
CA LYS A 198 -0.68 4.99 7.69
C LYS A 198 0.58 5.08 6.83
N TYR A 199 1.77 5.01 7.43
CA TYR A 199 3.02 5.00 6.66
C TYR A 199 4.01 3.94 7.14
N MET A 200 4.94 3.61 6.25
CA MET A 200 6.14 2.84 6.54
C MET A 200 7.37 3.57 6.02
N ASN A 201 8.42 3.63 6.83
CA ASN A 201 9.70 4.22 6.45
C ASN A 201 10.47 3.32 5.45
N PRO A 202 11.58 3.80 4.85
CA PRO A 202 12.26 3.09 3.78
C PRO A 202 12.78 1.68 4.12
N TRP A 203 13.01 1.40 5.39
CA TRP A 203 13.61 0.14 5.85
C TRP A 203 12.59 -0.86 6.41
N HIS A 204 11.30 -0.53 6.42
CA HIS A 204 10.26 -1.47 6.80
C HIS A 204 10.10 -2.53 5.71
N ALA A 205 10.29 -3.80 6.06
CA ALA A 205 10.04 -4.94 5.17
C ALA A 205 10.22 -6.28 5.88
N SER A 206 9.91 -7.35 5.16
CA SER A 206 10.48 -8.68 5.41
C SER A 206 11.82 -8.81 4.69
N TYR A 207 12.80 -9.41 5.38
CA TYR A 207 14.17 -9.62 4.93
C TYR A 207 14.58 -11.08 5.09
N LEU A 208 15.51 -11.52 4.24
CA LEU A 208 16.24 -12.79 4.32
C LEU A 208 17.57 -12.53 5.03
N ARG A 209 17.71 -13.08 6.23
CA ARG A 209 18.81 -12.81 7.16
C ARG A 209 19.81 -13.95 7.18
N ARG A 210 21.08 -13.58 7.02
CA ARG A 210 22.24 -14.44 7.28
C ARG A 210 23.31 -13.67 8.03
N GLY A 211 24.13 -14.37 8.79
CA GLY A 211 25.13 -13.71 9.60
C GLY A 211 25.97 -14.66 10.45
N ILE A 212 26.86 -14.07 11.23
CA ILE A 212 27.72 -14.79 12.17
C ILE A 212 27.59 -14.12 13.53
N ASP A 213 27.35 -14.94 14.54
CA ASP A 213 27.25 -14.54 15.94
C ASP A 213 28.47 -15.08 16.69
N LYS A 214 29.20 -14.20 17.38
CA LYS A 214 30.21 -14.57 18.38
C LYS A 214 29.58 -14.41 19.76
N ILE A 215 29.28 -15.54 20.38
CA ILE A 215 28.52 -15.62 21.61
C ILE A 215 29.48 -15.83 22.78
N THR A 216 29.41 -14.96 23.77
CA THR A 216 30.14 -15.10 25.05
C THR A 216 29.12 -15.37 26.16
N GLU A 217 29.20 -16.55 26.76
CA GLU A 217 28.31 -16.99 27.85
C GLU A 217 29.15 -17.71 28.90
N ASN A 218 29.04 -17.30 30.17
CA ASN A 218 29.80 -17.86 31.30
C ASN A 218 31.33 -17.93 31.04
N GLY A 219 31.88 -16.92 30.35
CA GLY A 219 33.31 -16.85 29.99
C GLY A 219 33.75 -17.77 28.85
N THR A 220 32.84 -18.58 28.29
CA THR A 220 33.09 -19.40 27.10
C THR A 220 32.66 -18.63 25.86
N VAL A 221 33.49 -18.66 24.82
CA VAL A 221 33.21 -18.03 23.52
C VAL A 221 32.90 -19.13 22.50
N THR A 222 31.77 -19.01 21.82
CA THR A 222 31.37 -19.86 20.70
C THR A 222 31.00 -19.01 19.48
N THR A 223 31.01 -19.63 18.31
CA THR A 223 30.56 -19.00 17.06
C THR A 223 29.36 -19.77 16.53
N SER A 224 28.33 -19.04 16.09
CA SER A 224 27.19 -19.58 15.38
C SER A 224 27.10 -18.92 14.01
N GLU A 225 27.05 -19.74 12.95
CA GLU A 225 26.87 -19.25 11.59
C GLU A 225 25.43 -19.53 11.15
N ARG A 226 24.72 -18.46 10.77
CA ARG A 226 23.38 -18.49 10.20
C ARG A 226 23.51 -18.25 8.71
N HIS A 227 23.71 -19.31 7.93
CA HIS A 227 23.84 -19.22 6.49
C HIS A 227 23.22 -20.46 5.84
N ALA A 228 22.16 -20.27 5.05
CA ALA A 228 21.56 -21.37 4.32
C ALA A 228 22.34 -21.64 3.02
N GLN A 229 21.97 -22.73 2.33
CA GLN A 229 22.60 -23.07 1.05
C GLN A 229 22.33 -22.05 -0.07
N SER A 230 21.24 -21.28 0.03
CA SER A 230 20.87 -20.22 -0.91
C SER A 230 20.11 -19.12 -0.18
N VAL A 231 20.14 -17.90 -0.73
CA VAL A 231 19.53 -16.71 -0.11
C VAL A 231 18.03 -16.91 0.14
N GLU A 232 17.31 -17.60 -0.76
CA GLU A 232 15.88 -17.90 -0.60
C GLU A 232 15.55 -18.73 0.65
N LYS A 233 16.55 -19.43 1.20
CA LYS A 233 16.40 -20.31 2.36
C LYS A 233 16.97 -19.69 3.64
N ASP A 234 17.52 -18.48 3.57
CA ASP A 234 17.96 -17.73 4.75
C ASP A 234 16.75 -17.44 5.66
N GLU A 235 17.04 -17.09 6.92
CA GLU A 235 16.01 -16.84 7.92
C GLU A 235 15.14 -15.63 7.54
N VAL A 236 13.82 -15.79 7.52
CA VAL A 236 12.93 -14.64 7.32
C VAL A 236 12.82 -13.86 8.63
N CYS A 237 13.13 -12.57 8.59
CA CYS A 237 12.94 -11.64 9.70
C CYS A 237 12.20 -10.37 9.23
N GLY A 238 11.65 -9.62 10.17
CA GLY A 238 10.90 -8.40 9.87
C GLY A 238 11.54 -7.17 10.51
N ILE A 239 11.52 -6.06 9.79
CA ILE A 239 11.83 -4.73 10.33
C ILE A 239 10.57 -3.87 10.21
N THR A 240 10.24 -3.16 11.29
CA THR A 240 9.07 -2.28 11.35
C THR A 240 9.46 -0.82 11.55
N THR A 241 8.54 0.09 11.23
CA THR A 241 8.75 1.53 11.37
C THR A 241 8.50 1.98 12.81
N ARG A 242 9.38 2.83 13.34
CA ARG A 242 9.18 3.57 14.59
C ARG A 242 9.03 5.07 14.36
N SER A 243 9.75 5.61 13.39
CA SER A 243 9.66 7.00 12.94
C SER A 243 10.14 7.10 11.50
N LEU A 244 10.16 8.32 10.93
CA LEU A 244 10.72 8.57 9.60
C LEU A 244 12.15 8.02 9.42
N ASN A 245 13.00 8.14 10.45
CA ASN A 245 14.40 7.76 10.39
C ASN A 245 14.78 6.56 11.26
N THR A 246 13.85 6.03 12.07
CA THR A 246 14.13 4.92 12.99
C THR A 246 13.28 3.70 12.63
N ALA A 247 13.94 2.56 12.48
CA ALA A 247 13.32 1.26 12.30
C ALA A 247 13.60 0.33 13.50
N VAL A 248 12.74 -0.66 13.72
CA VAL A 248 12.85 -1.64 14.79
C VAL A 248 13.16 -2.99 14.19
N PHE A 249 14.28 -3.57 14.62
CA PHE A 249 14.66 -4.92 14.28
C PHE A 249 14.62 -5.81 15.54
N PRO A 250 13.56 -6.61 15.74
CA PRO A 250 13.45 -7.49 16.89
C PRO A 250 14.38 -8.69 16.73
N ILE A 251 15.22 -8.92 17.75
CA ILE A 251 16.03 -10.13 17.89
C ILE A 251 15.68 -10.86 19.18
N SER A 252 16.09 -12.11 19.29
CA SER A 252 15.92 -12.87 20.53
C SER A 252 17.08 -13.84 20.77
N THR A 253 17.24 -14.23 22.02
CA THR A 253 18.12 -15.31 22.44
C THR A 253 17.44 -16.16 23.51
N THR A 254 18.02 -17.31 23.83
CA THR A 254 17.52 -18.19 24.89
C THR A 254 18.43 -18.08 26.11
N SER A 255 17.83 -17.90 27.29
CA SER A 255 18.51 -17.93 28.59
C SER A 255 18.91 -19.35 29.01
N THR A 256 19.75 -19.45 30.05
CA THR A 256 20.20 -20.73 30.62
C THR A 256 19.06 -21.63 31.10
N ASN A 257 17.90 -21.05 31.44
CA ASN A 257 16.71 -21.78 31.89
C ASN A 257 15.75 -22.12 30.73
N GLY A 258 16.13 -21.87 29.48
CA GLY A 258 15.31 -22.15 28.31
C GLY A 258 14.27 -21.07 27.96
N THR A 259 14.24 -19.96 28.69
CA THR A 259 13.31 -18.84 28.41
C THR A 259 13.85 -17.94 27.30
N THR A 260 13.02 -17.61 26.32
CA THR A 260 13.32 -16.62 25.28
C THR A 260 13.37 -15.21 25.87
N VAL A 261 14.44 -14.49 25.56
CA VAL A 261 14.65 -13.09 25.91
C VAL A 261 14.76 -12.29 24.62
N ASN A 262 13.93 -11.25 24.49
CA ASN A 262 13.87 -10.42 23.29
C ASN A 262 14.68 -9.14 23.47
N CYS A 263 15.16 -8.57 22.36
CA CYS A 263 15.69 -7.23 22.29
C CYS A 263 15.25 -6.58 20.98
N ASP A 264 14.54 -5.46 21.09
CA ASP A 264 14.27 -4.58 19.96
C ASP A 264 15.50 -3.71 19.69
N LEU A 265 16.18 -3.95 18.57
CA LEU A 265 17.24 -3.06 18.10
C LEU A 265 16.62 -1.85 17.39
N LEU A 266 17.00 -0.65 17.81
CA LEU A 266 16.60 0.59 17.16
C LEU A 266 17.68 0.99 16.15
N LEU A 267 17.33 0.93 14.88
CA LEU A 267 18.18 1.32 13.76
C LEU A 267 17.84 2.75 13.36
N THR A 268 18.68 3.71 13.72
CA THR A 268 18.46 5.14 13.38
C THR A 268 19.35 5.52 12.22
N PHE A 269 18.76 5.78 11.06
CA PHE A 269 19.44 6.07 9.81
C PHE A 269 19.65 7.58 9.60
N ASN A 270 20.76 7.92 8.94
CA ASN A 270 21.04 9.26 8.43
C ASN A 270 20.74 9.36 6.93
N ASP A 271 21.00 10.54 6.35
CA ASP A 271 20.76 10.83 4.93
C ASP A 271 21.67 10.02 3.97
N ASP A 272 22.80 9.51 4.47
CA ASP A 272 23.74 8.66 3.72
C ASP A 272 23.40 7.16 3.82
N ASN A 273 22.20 6.83 4.33
CA ASN A 273 21.72 5.48 4.60
C ASN A 273 22.57 4.67 5.58
N GLU A 274 23.35 5.34 6.43
CA GLU A 274 24.10 4.71 7.52
C GLU A 274 23.28 4.77 8.81
N CYS A 275 23.28 3.69 9.59
CA CYS A 275 22.54 3.64 10.84
C CYS A 275 23.43 3.44 12.06
N THR A 276 22.98 4.02 13.17
CA THR A 276 23.43 3.67 14.51
C THR A 276 22.45 2.68 15.13
N ILE A 277 22.95 1.76 15.94
CA ILE A 277 22.16 0.71 16.58
C ILE A 277 22.20 0.89 18.09
N THR A 278 21.01 0.94 18.71
CA THR A 278 20.85 1.01 20.16
C THR A 278 19.77 0.03 20.62
N SER A 279 19.71 -0.26 21.92
CA SER A 279 18.63 -1.09 22.48
C SER A 279 17.39 -0.25 22.75
N GLY A 280 16.25 -0.73 22.25
CA GLY A 280 14.91 -0.26 22.63
C GLY A 280 14.31 -1.03 23.81
N THR A 281 15.03 -2.01 24.36
CA THR A 281 14.53 -2.91 25.41
C THR A 281 15.18 -2.61 26.76
N THR A 282 14.34 -2.36 27.78
CA THR A 282 14.81 -2.09 29.14
C THR A 282 15.58 -3.30 29.70
N GLY A 283 16.78 -3.07 30.22
CA GLY A 283 17.61 -4.12 30.83
C GLY A 283 18.52 -4.88 29.87
N VAL A 284 18.48 -4.56 28.57
CA VAL A 284 19.42 -5.07 27.56
C VAL A 284 20.15 -3.87 26.96
N SER A 285 21.48 -3.94 26.83
CA SER A 285 22.24 -2.93 26.09
C SER A 285 22.63 -3.43 24.72
N ALA A 286 22.59 -2.54 23.72
CA ALA A 286 23.07 -2.84 22.39
C ALA A 286 23.78 -1.61 21.82
N THR A 287 24.84 -1.85 21.04
CA THR A 287 25.60 -0.83 20.32
C THR A 287 26.03 -1.37 18.98
N GLY A 288 26.03 -0.55 17.95
CA GLY A 288 26.51 -0.97 16.65
C GLY A 288 26.27 0.05 15.56
N SER A 289 26.54 -0.38 14.34
CA SER A 289 26.35 0.42 13.14
C SER A 289 25.91 -0.45 11.98
N GLY A 290 25.35 0.19 10.96
CA GLY A 290 25.02 -0.49 9.73
C GLY A 290 24.84 0.46 8.56
N LYS A 291 24.47 -0.10 7.41
CA LYS A 291 24.20 0.66 6.20
C LYS A 291 23.14 -0.04 5.35
N PHE A 292 22.18 0.73 4.85
CA PHE A 292 21.28 0.31 3.79
C PHE A 292 21.89 0.62 2.43
N VAL A 293 21.84 -0.34 1.51
CA VAL A 293 22.38 -0.22 0.16
C VAL A 293 21.33 -0.69 -0.84
N GLU A 294 20.85 0.24 -1.67
CA GLU A 294 20.01 -0.08 -2.81
C GLU A 294 20.76 -0.97 -3.79
N ASP A 295 20.11 -2.03 -4.28
CA ASP A 295 20.72 -3.03 -5.15
C ASP A 295 22.06 -3.59 -4.62
N GLY A 296 22.26 -3.63 -3.30
CA GLY A 296 23.53 -4.04 -2.68
C GLY A 296 23.88 -5.52 -2.92
N GLU A 297 22.87 -6.37 -2.97
CA GLU A 297 23.02 -7.81 -3.14
C GLU A 297 22.83 -8.19 -4.61
N LYS A 298 23.96 -8.28 -5.34
CA LYS A 298 23.98 -8.53 -6.78
C LYS A 298 23.59 -9.96 -7.15
N ASN A 299 22.73 -10.11 -8.17
CA ASN A 299 22.24 -11.42 -8.64
C ASN A 299 21.78 -12.33 -7.49
N SER A 300 21.06 -11.77 -6.53
CA SER A 300 20.57 -12.46 -5.33
C SER A 300 19.35 -13.32 -5.67
N TRP A 301 18.42 -13.46 -4.73
CA TRP A 301 17.26 -14.33 -4.91
C TRP A 301 16.41 -13.91 -6.11
N GLY A 302 16.03 -14.91 -6.91
CA GLY A 302 15.33 -14.71 -8.18
C GLY A 302 16.20 -14.10 -9.29
N ASN A 303 17.53 -14.17 -9.20
CA ASN A 303 18.49 -13.61 -10.16
C ASN A 303 18.32 -12.11 -10.39
N LYS A 304 18.00 -11.37 -9.32
CA LYS A 304 17.86 -9.92 -9.34
C LYS A 304 18.81 -9.29 -8.34
N ASP A 305 19.24 -8.07 -8.63
CA ASP A 305 19.83 -7.23 -7.62
C ASP A 305 18.77 -6.91 -6.55
N ARG A 306 19.19 -6.87 -5.29
CA ARG A 306 18.29 -6.65 -4.16
C ARG A 306 18.87 -5.62 -3.22
N ASP A 307 18.00 -4.75 -2.72
CA ASP A 307 18.31 -3.89 -1.59
C ASP A 307 18.73 -4.74 -0.38
N ALA A 308 19.66 -4.22 0.42
CA ALA A 308 20.11 -4.91 1.62
C ALA A 308 20.51 -3.97 2.75
N ILE A 309 20.43 -4.48 3.98
CA ILE A 309 20.98 -3.83 5.16
C ILE A 309 22.14 -4.68 5.68
N TYR A 310 23.29 -4.05 5.88
CA TYR A 310 24.46 -4.66 6.51
C TYR A 310 24.59 -4.12 7.93
N LEU A 311 24.64 -5.01 8.93
CA LEU A 311 24.68 -4.64 10.34
C LEU A 311 25.90 -5.26 11.03
N GLU A 312 26.53 -4.51 11.91
CA GLU A 312 27.55 -4.99 12.86
C GLU A 312 27.23 -4.43 14.24
N TYR A 313 26.95 -5.30 15.20
CA TYR A 313 26.46 -4.89 16.51
C TYR A 313 26.78 -5.87 17.63
N ASP A 314 26.86 -5.32 18.83
CA ASP A 314 27.02 -6.04 20.09
C ASP A 314 25.74 -5.90 20.91
N VAL A 315 25.28 -7.00 21.50
CA VAL A 315 24.14 -7.03 22.42
C VAL A 315 24.56 -7.73 23.70
N ASP A 316 24.29 -7.09 24.83
CA ASP A 316 24.51 -7.64 26.16
C ASP A 316 23.17 -7.83 26.88
N PHE A 317 22.78 -9.09 27.04
CA PHE A 317 21.59 -9.51 27.80
C PHE A 317 21.88 -9.70 29.30
N GLY A 318 23.08 -9.34 29.78
CA GLY A 318 23.55 -9.48 31.16
C GLY A 318 24.10 -10.88 31.49
N PHE A 319 23.49 -11.93 30.94
CA PHE A 319 23.97 -13.32 31.07
C PHE A 319 24.69 -13.84 29.82
N LYS A 320 24.55 -13.12 28.69
CA LYS A 320 25.04 -13.51 27.37
C LYS A 320 25.33 -12.26 26.55
N GLN A 321 26.54 -12.22 26.00
CA GLN A 321 26.97 -11.18 25.06
C GLN A 321 27.05 -11.78 23.66
N ILE A 322 26.52 -11.09 22.66
CA ILE A 322 26.48 -11.55 21.29
C ILE A 322 26.99 -10.43 20.38
N ALA A 323 28.14 -10.65 19.76
CA ALA A 323 28.66 -9.80 18.70
C ALA A 323 28.25 -10.38 17.35
N THR A 324 27.45 -9.65 16.58
CA THR A 324 26.81 -10.12 15.36
C THR A 324 27.22 -9.29 14.16
N LYS A 325 27.44 -9.98 13.04
CA LYS A 325 27.47 -9.40 11.70
C LYS A 325 26.33 -10.00 10.88
N ASP A 326 25.37 -9.19 10.47
CA ASP A 326 24.19 -9.60 9.72
C ASP A 326 24.17 -8.94 8.33
N THR A 327 23.69 -9.70 7.35
CA THR A 327 23.20 -9.23 6.06
C THR A 327 21.71 -9.52 5.98
N LEU A 328 20.92 -8.48 5.76
CA LEU A 328 19.47 -8.55 5.60
C LEU A 328 19.12 -8.21 4.15
N VAL A 329 18.80 -9.22 3.33
CA VAL A 329 18.42 -9.02 1.93
C VAL A 329 16.93 -8.77 1.82
N LEU A 330 16.50 -7.71 1.15
CA LEU A 330 15.09 -7.36 1.00
C LEU A 330 14.32 -8.49 0.32
N GLN A 331 13.26 -8.97 0.96
CA GLN A 331 12.37 -9.99 0.40
C GLN A 331 11.10 -9.37 -0.18
N THR A 332 10.40 -8.55 0.60
CA THR A 332 9.16 -7.91 0.17
C THR A 332 8.76 -6.78 1.13
N ARG A 333 8.14 -5.73 0.58
CA ARG A 333 7.49 -4.66 1.37
C ARG A 333 6.09 -5.06 1.86
N GLY A 334 5.46 -6.08 1.27
CA GLY A 334 4.14 -6.58 1.68
C GLY A 334 2.95 -5.68 1.30
N THR A 335 3.08 -4.88 0.25
CA THR A 335 2.22 -3.72 -0.11
C THR A 335 1.25 -3.98 -1.25
N ASN A 336 1.35 -5.13 -1.93
CA ASN A 336 0.63 -5.44 -3.16
C ASN A 336 -0.81 -5.97 -2.94
N LYS A 337 -1.51 -5.50 -1.92
CA LYS A 337 -2.85 -5.96 -1.55
C LYS A 337 -3.77 -4.80 -1.18
N LEU A 338 -5.05 -4.94 -1.51
CA LEU A 338 -6.08 -4.05 -0.99
C LEU A 338 -6.26 -4.30 0.51
N GLU A 339 -6.17 -3.24 1.31
CA GLU A 339 -6.50 -3.25 2.73
C GLU A 339 -7.76 -2.40 2.97
N VAL A 340 -8.66 -2.92 3.78
CA VAL A 340 -9.87 -2.23 4.24
C VAL A 340 -10.03 -2.44 5.75
N PHE A 341 -10.68 -1.52 6.44
CA PHE A 341 -11.14 -1.72 7.82
C PHE A 341 -12.65 -1.84 7.88
N ALA A 342 -13.17 -2.49 8.93
CA ALA A 342 -14.59 -2.69 9.15
C ALA A 342 -15.01 -2.01 10.46
N PRO A 343 -15.28 -0.70 10.44
CA PRO A 343 -15.66 -0.01 11.65
C PRO A 343 -17.09 -0.35 12.07
N LYS A 344 -17.39 -0.21 13.36
CA LYS A 344 -18.72 -0.39 13.93
C LYS A 344 -19.24 0.94 14.47
N TYR A 345 -20.43 1.31 14.00
CA TYR A 345 -21.19 2.41 14.59
C TYR A 345 -21.76 1.94 15.93
N LYS A 346 -21.60 2.74 16.99
CA LYS A 346 -22.20 2.47 18.30
C LYS A 346 -23.20 3.58 18.61
N ALA A 347 -24.49 3.28 18.54
CA ALA A 347 -25.50 4.21 19.03
C ALA A 347 -25.26 4.48 20.53
N ASN A 348 -25.29 5.76 20.92
CA ASN A 348 -25.22 6.18 22.32
C ASN A 348 -26.44 5.73 23.12
#